data_AF-A0A7Z9S0C1-F1
#
_entry.id   AF-A0A7Z9S0C1-F1
#
_cell.length_a   1.000
_cell.length_b   1.000
_cell.length_c   1.000
_cell.angle_alpha   90.00
_cell.angle_beta   90.00
_cell.angle_gamma   90.00
#
_symmetry.space_group_name_H-M   'P 1'
#
loop_
_entity.id
_entity.type
_entity.pdbx_description
1 polymer ?
#
loop_
_entity_poly.entity_id
_entity_poly.type
_entity_poly.pdbx_seq_one_letter_code
_entity_poly.pdbx_strand_id
1 'polypeptide(L)'
;MTDSATPFHLTAAENLARSLTAITAMCEQVCEESASIRPDADSWSLNEILGHLIDEEREDFRSRIELLLQDPCEEWPAIDPENWVEEREYRNQSLRELLRLFQDERHRSIAWLRSLDDPDWYLEKEHPAGSLRAGDLLLSWVAHDLAHLR
;
A
#
# COMPACT_ATOMS: atom_id res chain seq x y z
N MET A 1 -8.82 -26.12 -24.10
CA MET A 1 -8.97 -25.40 -22.82
C MET A 1 -7.77 -24.50 -22.71
N THR A 2 -7.92 -23.23 -23.09
CA THR A 2 -6.94 -22.20 -22.72
C THR A 2 -7.07 -22.05 -21.21
N ASP A 3 -6.00 -22.37 -20.48
CA ASP A 3 -5.86 -21.99 -19.09
C ASP A 3 -6.01 -20.46 -19.05
N SER A 4 -7.16 -19.94 -18.63
CA SER A 4 -7.33 -18.50 -18.54
C SER A 4 -6.47 -18.07 -17.36
N ALA A 5 -5.29 -17.54 -17.66
CA ALA A 5 -4.43 -16.95 -16.64
C ALA A 5 -5.27 -16.01 -15.77
N THR A 6 -5.21 -16.18 -14.46
CA THR A 6 -5.88 -15.30 -13.50
C THR A 6 -5.58 -13.84 -13.86
N PRO A 7 -6.60 -12.97 -14.00
CA PRO A 7 -6.38 -11.56 -14.29
C PRO A 7 -5.33 -10.94 -13.38
N PHE A 8 -4.51 -10.04 -13.94
CA PHE A 8 -3.36 -9.44 -13.26
C PHE A 8 -3.74 -8.83 -11.90
N HIS A 9 -4.83 -8.07 -11.86
CA HIS A 9 -5.29 -7.42 -10.63
C HIS A 9 -5.83 -8.38 -9.56
N LEU A 10 -6.37 -9.54 -9.96
CA LEU A 10 -6.75 -10.58 -9.01
C LEU A 10 -5.51 -11.24 -8.41
N THR A 11 -4.47 -11.46 -9.22
CA THR A 11 -3.18 -11.96 -8.74
C THR A 11 -2.52 -10.96 -7.78
N ALA A 12 -2.57 -9.66 -8.10
CA ALA A 12 -2.08 -8.60 -7.22
C ALA A 12 -2.87 -8.58 -5.90
N ALA A 13 -4.20 -8.64 -5.95
CA ALA A 13 -5.05 -8.69 -4.76
C ALA A 13 -4.77 -9.92 -3.88
N GLU A 14 -4.47 -11.08 -4.47
CA GLU A 14 -4.04 -12.26 -3.73
C GLU A 14 -2.69 -12.06 -3.03
N ASN A 15 -1.72 -11.41 -3.68
CA ASN A 15 -0.43 -11.10 -3.06
C ASN A 15 -0.59 -10.08 -1.93
N LEU A 16 -1.41 -9.05 -2.10
CA LEU A 16 -1.74 -8.08 -1.05
C LEU A 16 -2.48 -8.75 0.13
N ALA A 17 -3.27 -9.80 -0.10
CA ALA A 17 -3.87 -10.59 0.97
C ALA A 17 -2.83 -11.45 1.73
N ARG A 18 -1.81 -11.95 1.02
CA ARG A 18 -0.71 -12.71 1.64
C ARG A 18 0.16 -11.81 2.51
N SER A 19 0.53 -10.62 2.04
CA SER A 19 1.29 -9.66 2.83
C SER A 19 0.48 -9.14 4.02
N LEU A 20 -0.85 -8.93 3.88
CA LEU A 20 -1.72 -8.64 5.03
C LEU A 20 -1.56 -9.68 6.15
N THR A 21 -1.61 -10.96 5.76
CA THR A 21 -1.49 -12.08 6.70
C THR A 21 -0.11 -12.09 7.35
N ALA A 22 0.96 -11.90 6.57
CA ALA A 22 2.33 -11.89 7.07
C ALA A 22 2.60 -10.72 8.02
N ILE A 23 2.26 -9.50 7.62
CA ILE A 23 2.44 -8.27 8.40
C ILE A 23 1.64 -8.38 9.71
N THR A 24 0.39 -8.85 9.64
CA THR A 24 -0.43 -9.05 10.85
C THR A 24 0.24 -10.03 11.80
N ALA A 25 0.67 -11.20 11.32
CA ALA A 25 1.32 -12.20 12.15
C ALA A 25 2.65 -11.70 12.76
N MET A 26 3.40 -10.85 12.07
CA MET A 26 4.64 -10.25 12.60
C MET A 26 4.37 -9.19 13.67
N CYS A 27 3.23 -8.49 13.60
CA CYS A 27 2.81 -7.53 14.62
C CYS A 27 2.14 -8.20 15.82
N GLU A 28 1.70 -9.45 15.69
CA GLU A 28 1.12 -10.20 16.80
C GLU A 28 2.17 -10.37 17.92
N GLN A 29 1.72 -10.19 19.16
CA GLN A 29 2.53 -10.33 20.39
C GLN A 29 3.60 -9.25 20.63
N VAL A 30 3.84 -8.32 19.69
CA VAL A 30 4.64 -7.13 19.97
C VAL A 30 3.89 -6.22 20.96
N CYS A 31 4.56 -5.78 22.02
CA CYS A 31 3.98 -4.84 22.97
C CYS A 31 4.10 -3.39 22.46
N GLU A 32 3.20 -2.52 22.92
CA GLU A 32 3.13 -1.11 22.49
C GLU A 32 4.46 -0.37 22.67
N GLU A 33 5.17 -0.61 23.78
CA GLU A 33 6.47 -0.01 24.04
C GLU A 33 7.49 -0.39 22.95
N SER A 34 7.65 -1.69 22.67
CA SER A 34 8.58 -2.15 21.64
C SER A 34 8.21 -1.70 20.23
N ALA A 35 6.92 -1.58 19.93
CA ALA A 35 6.43 -1.16 18.62
C ALA A 35 6.81 0.29 18.26
N SER A 36 7.02 1.12 19.29
CA SER A 36 7.41 2.54 19.16
C SER A 36 8.92 2.78 19.09
N ILE A 37 9.73 1.75 19.30
CA ILE A 37 11.20 1.88 19.32
C ILE A 37 11.74 1.87 17.89
N ARG A 38 12.52 2.89 17.54
CA ARG A 38 13.38 2.85 16.35
C ARG A 38 14.67 2.07 16.68
N PRO A 39 15.07 1.08 15.86
CA PRO A 39 16.32 0.34 16.06
C PRO A 39 17.57 1.24 16.02
N ASP A 40 17.55 2.25 15.14
CA ASP A 40 18.61 3.25 14.98
C ASP A 40 18.01 4.57 14.42
N ALA A 41 18.86 5.55 14.14
CA ALA A 41 18.42 6.88 13.71
C ALA A 41 17.82 6.91 12.29
N ASP A 42 18.19 5.95 11.45
CA ASP A 42 17.82 5.90 10.03
C ASP A 42 16.65 4.93 9.77
N SER A 43 16.27 4.15 10.77
CA SER A 43 15.20 3.15 10.70
C SER A 43 13.89 3.63 11.31
N TRP A 44 12.78 3.23 10.70
CA TRP A 44 11.44 3.40 11.28
C TRP A 44 11.14 2.35 12.35
N SER A 45 10.34 2.75 13.34
CA SER A 45 9.70 1.84 14.29
C SER A 45 8.59 1.05 13.63
N LEU A 46 8.10 -0.01 14.28
CA LEU A 46 7.01 -0.82 13.74
C LEU A 46 5.72 0.00 13.54
N ASN A 47 5.43 0.91 14.48
CA ASN A 47 4.29 1.82 14.36
C ASN A 47 4.41 2.72 13.12
N GLU A 48 5.60 3.25 12.87
CA GLU A 48 5.88 4.09 11.71
C GLU A 48 5.77 3.33 10.39
N ILE A 49 6.26 2.08 10.35
CA ILE A 49 6.09 1.20 9.19
C ILE A 49 4.61 0.93 8.91
N LEU A 50 3.81 0.59 9.94
CA LEU A 50 2.37 0.37 9.74
C LEU A 50 1.63 1.65 9.31
N GLY A 51 1.97 2.78 9.90
CA GLY A 51 1.43 4.09 9.50
C GLY A 51 1.73 4.42 8.05
N HIS A 52 2.99 4.23 7.64
CA HIS A 52 3.42 4.38 6.26
C HIS A 52 2.65 3.47 5.29
N LEU A 53 2.49 2.19 5.63
CA LEU A 53 1.70 1.27 4.81
C LEU A 53 0.24 1.71 4.68
N ILE A 54 -0.38 2.26 5.74
CA ILE A 54 -1.75 2.80 5.67
C ILE A 54 -1.84 4.00 4.72
N ASP A 55 -0.82 4.86 4.71
CA ASP A 55 -0.80 6.03 3.83
C ASP A 55 -0.61 5.64 2.37
N GLU A 56 0.27 4.67 2.11
CA GLU A 56 0.50 4.11 0.78
C GLU A 56 -0.74 3.42 0.21
N GLU A 57 -1.54 2.74 1.05
CA GLU A 57 -2.84 2.20 0.68
C GLU A 57 -3.82 3.29 0.23
N ARG A 58 -3.82 4.44 0.93
CA ARG A 58 -4.88 5.44 0.80
C ARG A 58 -4.54 6.49 -0.24
N GLU A 59 -3.34 7.04 -0.17
CA GLU A 59 -2.97 8.31 -0.78
C GLU A 59 -1.98 8.15 -1.92
N ASP A 60 -1.24 7.04 -1.99
CA ASP A 60 -0.37 6.72 -3.12
C ASP A 60 -1.04 5.71 -4.07
N PHE A 61 -0.93 4.41 -3.78
CA PHE A 61 -1.20 3.38 -4.78
C PHE A 61 -2.67 3.33 -5.20
N ARG A 62 -3.61 3.18 -4.26
CA ARG A 62 -5.04 3.09 -4.61
C ARG A 62 -5.51 4.35 -5.31
N SER A 63 -5.25 5.52 -4.72
CA SER A 63 -5.67 6.81 -5.26
C SER A 63 -5.13 7.08 -6.67
N ARG A 64 -3.85 6.77 -6.93
CA ARG A 64 -3.25 7.02 -8.25
C ARG A 64 -3.69 6.01 -9.30
N ILE A 65 -3.90 4.76 -8.93
CA ILE A 65 -4.47 3.77 -9.86
C ILE A 65 -5.93 4.14 -10.17
N GLU A 66 -6.73 4.53 -9.18
CA GLU A 66 -8.10 5.02 -9.40
C GLU A 66 -8.11 6.22 -10.35
N LEU A 67 -7.22 7.20 -10.14
CA LEU A 67 -7.07 8.35 -11.03
C LEU A 67 -6.78 7.92 -12.46
N LEU A 68 -5.78 7.05 -12.68
CA LEU A 68 -5.45 6.60 -14.03
C LEU A 68 -6.61 5.86 -14.71
N LEU A 69 -7.34 5.04 -13.97
CA LEU A 69 -8.44 4.23 -14.51
C LEU A 69 -9.72 5.06 -14.75
N GLN A 70 -9.94 6.16 -14.02
CA GLN A 70 -11.20 6.90 -14.04
C GLN A 70 -11.10 8.31 -14.66
N ASP A 71 -10.08 9.08 -14.27
CA ASP A 71 -9.88 10.45 -14.75
C ASP A 71 -8.38 10.76 -14.97
N PRO A 72 -7.79 10.22 -16.06
CA PRO A 72 -6.38 10.44 -16.36
C PRO A 72 -6.05 11.90 -16.72
N CYS A 73 -7.05 12.78 -16.84
CA CYS A 73 -6.85 14.21 -17.07
C CYS A 73 -6.67 15.01 -15.77
N GLU A 74 -7.01 14.44 -14.61
CA GLU A 74 -6.78 15.07 -13.31
C GLU A 74 -5.28 15.16 -13.00
N GLU A 75 -4.86 16.19 -12.25
CA GLU A 75 -3.47 16.36 -11.82
C GLU A 75 -3.05 15.25 -10.84
N TRP A 76 -1.74 14.95 -10.78
CA TRP A 76 -1.27 13.96 -9.80
C TRP A 76 -1.49 14.46 -8.38
N PRO A 77 -2.02 13.62 -7.46
CA PRO A 77 -2.00 13.93 -6.04
C PRO A 77 -0.57 14.16 -5.59
N ALA A 78 -0.33 15.31 -4.96
CA ALA A 78 0.92 15.57 -4.28
C ALA A 78 0.98 14.67 -3.05
N ILE A 79 2.08 13.94 -2.90
CA ILE A 79 2.32 13.05 -1.77
C ILE A 79 3.70 13.30 -1.19
N ASP A 80 3.87 12.98 0.09
CA ASP A 80 5.16 13.04 0.76
C ASP A 80 5.29 11.90 1.79
N PRO A 81 5.38 10.64 1.33
CA PRO A 81 5.26 9.48 2.21
C PRO A 81 6.31 9.44 3.31
N GLU A 82 7.54 9.86 3.01
CA GLU A 82 8.63 9.88 4.00
C GLU A 82 8.38 10.91 5.09
N ASN A 83 7.92 12.12 4.75
CA ASN A 83 7.66 13.15 5.76
C ASN A 83 6.37 12.88 6.54
N TRP A 84 5.37 12.24 5.94
CA TRP A 84 4.12 11.87 6.62
C TRP A 84 4.35 11.02 7.86
N VAL A 85 5.39 10.17 7.86
CA VAL A 85 5.72 9.32 9.02
C VAL A 85 5.93 10.14 10.28
N GLU A 86 6.68 11.23 10.18
CA GLU A 86 6.94 12.14 11.29
C GLU A 86 5.74 13.07 11.54
N GLU A 87 5.15 13.64 10.48
CA GLU A 87 4.04 14.60 10.58
C GLU A 87 2.79 14.02 11.22
N ARG A 88 2.52 12.72 10.99
CA ARG A 88 1.35 12.00 11.53
C ARG A 88 1.64 11.32 12.87
N GLU A 89 2.86 11.48 13.38
CA GLU A 89 3.30 11.03 14.70
C GLU A 89 3.01 9.54 14.97
N TYR A 90 3.16 8.67 13.96
CA TYR A 90 2.76 7.27 14.06
C TYR A 90 3.40 6.53 15.21
N ARG A 91 4.65 6.86 15.54
CA ARG A 91 5.38 6.33 16.69
C ARG A 91 4.58 6.41 17.99
N ASN A 92 3.79 7.47 18.17
CA ASN A 92 3.04 7.73 19.40
C ASN A 92 1.63 7.11 19.40
N GLN A 93 1.22 6.47 18.30
CA GLN A 93 -0.08 5.82 18.17
C GLN A 93 -0.03 4.37 18.68
N SER A 94 -1.20 3.77 18.95
CA SER A 94 -1.27 2.37 19.35
C SER A 94 -1.00 1.44 18.16
N LEU A 95 -0.09 0.48 18.35
CA LEU A 95 0.15 -0.61 17.42
C LEU A 95 -1.15 -1.34 17.08
N ARG A 96 -2.01 -1.58 18.07
CA ARG A 96 -3.29 -2.29 17.86
C ARG A 96 -4.26 -1.50 17.00
N GLU A 97 -4.32 -0.19 17.17
CA GLU A 97 -5.16 0.69 16.36
C GLU A 97 -4.62 0.79 14.93
N LEU A 98 -3.31 1.00 14.77
CA LEU A 98 -2.65 1.00 13.46
C LEU A 98 -2.86 -0.33 12.72
N LEU A 99 -2.67 -1.46 13.39
CA LEU A 99 -2.87 -2.78 12.79
C LEU A 99 -4.32 -2.97 12.33
N ARG A 100 -5.30 -2.54 13.13
CA ARG A 100 -6.71 -2.57 12.74
C ARG A 100 -6.97 -1.69 11.52
N LEU A 101 -6.45 -0.46 11.51
CA LEU A 101 -6.62 0.47 10.39
C LEU A 101 -5.99 -0.08 9.11
N PHE A 102 -4.80 -0.67 9.20
CA PHE A 102 -4.14 -1.33 8.08
C PHE A 102 -4.99 -2.49 7.55
N GLN A 103 -5.52 -3.36 8.42
CA GLN A 103 -6.42 -4.44 8.02
C GLN A 103 -7.66 -3.91 7.31
N ASP A 104 -8.31 -2.88 7.85
CA ASP A 104 -9.51 -2.27 7.28
C ASP A 104 -9.21 -1.67 5.89
N GLU A 105 -8.11 -0.92 5.73
CA GLU A 105 -7.72 -0.36 4.44
C GLU A 105 -7.35 -1.43 3.42
N ARG A 106 -6.57 -2.42 3.83
CA ARG A 106 -6.17 -3.52 2.94
C ARG A 106 -7.37 -4.31 2.45
N HIS A 107 -8.36 -4.57 3.29
CA HIS A 107 -9.60 -5.21 2.86
C HIS A 107 -10.37 -4.35 1.85
N ARG A 108 -10.41 -3.02 2.03
CA ARG A 108 -11.02 -2.11 1.05
C ARG A 108 -10.29 -2.15 -0.29
N SER A 109 -8.97 -2.08 -0.27
CA SER A 109 -8.12 -2.15 -1.48
C SER A 109 -8.29 -3.46 -2.23
N ILE A 110 -8.31 -4.59 -1.52
CA ILE A 110 -8.55 -5.92 -2.11
C ILE A 110 -9.96 -6.02 -2.70
N ALA A 111 -10.99 -5.56 -1.97
CA ALA A 111 -12.36 -5.58 -2.45
C ALA A 111 -12.53 -4.71 -3.70
N TRP A 112 -11.91 -3.53 -3.72
CA TRP A 112 -11.88 -2.63 -4.86
C TRP A 112 -11.20 -3.27 -6.07
N LEU A 113 -9.98 -3.81 -5.92
CA LEU A 113 -9.28 -4.50 -7.02
C LEU A 113 -10.11 -5.64 -7.60
N ARG A 114 -10.79 -6.43 -6.75
CA ARG A 114 -11.67 -7.52 -7.19
C ARG A 114 -12.96 -7.06 -7.86
N SER A 115 -13.34 -5.79 -7.70
CA SER A 115 -14.54 -5.21 -8.29
C SER A 115 -14.31 -4.60 -9.67
N LEU A 116 -13.05 -4.41 -10.07
CA LEU A 116 -12.70 -3.86 -11.38
C LEU A 116 -13.09 -4.85 -12.50
N ASP A 117 -13.83 -4.36 -13.49
CA ASP A 117 -14.23 -5.13 -14.67
C ASP A 117 -13.41 -4.67 -15.88
N ASP A 118 -12.62 -5.57 -16.45
CA ASP A 118 -11.71 -5.34 -17.59
C ASP A 118 -10.90 -4.02 -17.54
N PRO A 119 -10.17 -3.71 -16.45
CA PRO A 119 -9.38 -2.48 -16.35
C PRO A 119 -8.20 -2.45 -17.33
N ASP A 120 -7.98 -1.30 -17.97
CA ASP A 120 -6.83 -1.07 -18.86
C ASP A 120 -5.58 -0.70 -18.05
N TRP A 121 -4.72 -1.69 -17.82
CA TRP A 121 -3.45 -1.51 -17.09
C TRP A 121 -2.35 -0.81 -17.89
N TYR A 122 -2.58 -0.54 -19.19
CA TYR A 122 -1.66 0.21 -20.04
C TYR A 122 -1.96 1.71 -20.06
N LEU A 123 -3.03 2.16 -19.38
CA LEU A 123 -3.28 3.58 -19.17
C LEU A 123 -2.07 4.21 -18.49
N GLU A 124 -1.59 5.27 -19.11
CA GLU A 124 -0.31 5.89 -18.84
C GLU A 124 -0.50 7.41 -18.74
N LYS A 125 0.20 8.03 -17.79
CA LYS A 125 0.20 9.49 -17.64
C LYS A 125 1.60 9.96 -17.29
N GLU A 126 1.98 11.09 -17.89
CA GLU A 126 3.25 11.77 -17.62
C GLU A 126 3.32 12.18 -16.14
N HIS A 127 4.41 11.81 -15.47
CA HIS A 127 4.72 12.20 -14.11
C HIS A 127 6.11 12.86 -14.09
N PRO A 128 6.42 13.81 -13.17
CA PRO A 128 7.71 14.51 -13.17
C PRO A 128 8.95 13.59 -13.15
N ALA A 129 8.81 12.38 -12.61
CA ALA A 129 9.86 11.36 -12.56
C ALA A 129 9.90 10.41 -13.79
N GLY A 130 9.06 10.65 -14.80
CA GLY A 130 8.85 9.78 -15.95
C GLY A 130 7.43 9.23 -16.01
N SER A 131 7.00 8.77 -17.18
CA SER A 131 5.65 8.26 -17.40
C SER A 131 5.33 7.04 -16.54
N LEU A 132 4.12 6.99 -15.96
CA LEU A 132 3.68 5.92 -15.07
C LEU A 132 2.42 5.26 -15.61
N ARG A 133 2.41 3.92 -15.63
CA ARG A 133 1.24 3.11 -16.00
C ARG A 133 0.51 2.58 -14.80
N ALA A 134 -0.80 2.37 -14.94
CA ALA A 134 -1.62 1.78 -13.88
C ALA A 134 -1.08 0.40 -13.45
N GLY A 135 -0.60 -0.40 -14.40
CA GLY A 135 -0.01 -1.70 -14.11
C GLY A 135 1.32 -1.60 -13.34
N ASP A 136 2.13 -0.59 -13.61
CA ASP A 136 3.41 -0.36 -12.93
C ASP A 136 3.17 0.06 -11.47
N LEU A 137 2.17 0.91 -11.22
CA LEU A 137 1.76 1.29 -9.87
C LEU A 137 1.24 0.08 -9.08
N LEU A 138 0.39 -0.75 -9.68
CA LEU A 138 -0.14 -1.94 -9.02
C LEU A 138 0.97 -2.96 -8.69
N LEU A 139 1.94 -3.14 -9.58
CA LEU A 139 3.10 -4.01 -9.31
C LEU A 139 4.00 -3.41 -8.23
N SER A 140 4.20 -2.10 -8.26
CA SER A 140 4.99 -1.36 -7.26
C SER A 140 4.37 -1.49 -5.87
N TRP A 141 3.05 -1.46 -5.74
CA TRP A 141 2.34 -1.69 -4.48
C TRP A 141 2.67 -3.06 -3.88
N VAL A 142 2.59 -4.12 -4.69
CA VAL A 142 2.94 -5.47 -4.23
C VAL A 142 4.43 -5.55 -3.88
N ALA A 143 5.31 -4.95 -4.67
CA ALA A 143 6.74 -4.95 -4.43
C ALA A 143 7.13 -4.16 -3.16
N HIS A 144 6.39 -3.10 -2.84
CA HIS A 144 6.58 -2.24 -1.68
C HIS A 144 6.30 -2.99 -0.38
N ASP A 145 5.19 -3.72 -0.29
CA ASP A 145 4.92 -4.62 0.84
C ASP A 145 6.07 -5.62 1.06
N LEU A 146 6.58 -6.20 -0.04
CA LEU A 146 7.68 -7.16 0.02
C LEU A 146 9.00 -6.50 0.44
N ALA A 147 9.17 -5.20 0.27
CA ALA A 147 10.34 -4.47 0.73
C ALA A 147 10.29 -4.25 2.26
N HIS A 148 9.10 -4.01 2.81
CA HIS A 148 8.88 -3.84 4.26
C HIS A 148 8.83 -5.15 5.06
N LEU A 149 8.77 -6.30 4.38
CA LEU A 149 8.85 -7.63 5.00
C LEU A 149 10.29 -8.21 5.09
N ARG A 150 11.32 -7.45 4.68
CA ARG A 150 12.71 -7.93 4.60
C ARG A 150 13.49 -7.79 5.90
#